data_AF-A0A0D0DKY3-F1
#
_entry.id   AF-A0A0D0DKY3-F1
#
_cell.length_a   1.000
_cell.length_b   1.000
_cell.length_c   1.000
_cell.angle_alpha   90.00
_cell.angle_beta   90.00
_cell.angle_gamma   90.00
#
_symmetry.space_group_name_H-M   'P 1'
#
loop_
_entity.id
_entity.type
_entity.pdbx_description
1 polymer ?
#
loop_
_entity_poly.entity_id
_entity_poly.type
_entity_poly.pdbx_seq_one_letter_code
_entity_poly.pdbx_strand_id
1 'polypeptide(L)'
;MPEIAWSQLHRRFTPGFETLLKQGMTSGWYDPNNTLQLMVFRWVFIPWLQEELNNYQTRLNNTRKRHDRNKVMVTPAAIDHVHELYINPTHTVFDLLPSSLGMFIELCYDQLGRPSVNRHSVWTIYLDLLGLLRRCAEISPILKAADPHVTIDDELPLLPGLQELPLNEMDTH
;
A
#
# COMPACT_ATOMS: atom_id res chain seq x y z
N MET A 1 2.95 15.59 9.75
CA MET A 1 4.15 14.72 9.87
C MET A 1 5.40 15.58 9.77
N PRO A 2 6.32 15.58 10.75
CA PRO A 2 7.50 16.45 10.72
C PRO A 2 8.52 16.02 9.64
N GLU A 3 9.11 16.97 8.92
CA GLU A 3 10.05 16.78 7.80
C GLU A 3 11.23 15.85 8.12
N ILE A 4 11.72 15.91 9.37
CA ILE A 4 12.80 15.06 9.87
C ILE A 4 12.39 13.57 9.86
N ALA A 5 11.14 13.24 10.14
CA ALA A 5 10.66 11.86 10.11
C ALA A 5 10.61 11.33 8.66
N TRP A 6 10.16 12.17 7.72
CA TRP A 6 10.17 11.86 6.29
C TRP A 6 11.60 11.66 5.75
N SER A 7 12.55 12.51 6.14
CA SER A 7 13.96 12.34 5.76
C SER A 7 14.56 11.03 6.29
N GLN A 8 14.23 10.64 7.52
CA GLN A 8 14.69 9.38 8.11
C GLN A 8 14.03 8.15 7.49
N LEU A 9 12.76 8.25 7.10
CA LEU A 9 12.07 7.21 6.33
C LEU A 9 12.80 6.99 4.99
N HIS A 10 12.99 8.05 4.20
CA HIS A 10 13.69 7.95 2.91
C HIS A 10 15.12 7.42 3.03
N ARG A 11 15.87 7.80 4.07
CA ARG A 11 17.26 7.36 4.24
C ARG A 11 17.41 5.93 4.72
N ARG A 12 16.49 5.43 5.54
CA ARG A 12 16.66 4.15 6.26
C ARG A 12 15.74 3.04 5.79
N PHE A 13 14.54 3.39 5.35
CA PHE A 13 13.54 2.44 4.89
C PHE A 13 13.72 2.19 3.40
N THR A 14 13.66 3.25 2.59
CA THR A 14 13.50 3.20 1.13
C THR A 14 14.64 2.54 0.32
N PRO A 15 15.95 2.67 0.65
CA PRO A 15 17.03 2.24 -0.28
C PRO A 15 17.01 0.74 -0.62
N GLY A 16 16.63 -0.11 0.36
CA GLY A 16 16.52 -1.55 0.15
C GLY A 16 15.33 -1.94 -0.74
N PHE A 17 14.21 -1.21 -0.63
CA PHE A 17 13.02 -1.46 -1.43
C PHE A 17 13.17 -0.95 -2.86
N GLU A 18 13.78 0.22 -3.07
CA GLU A 18 14.05 0.72 -4.42
C GLU A 18 14.90 -0.26 -5.22
N THR A 19 15.95 -0.81 -4.60
CA THR A 19 16.81 -1.81 -5.23
C THR A 19 16.03 -3.08 -5.57
N LEU A 20 15.20 -3.57 -4.63
CA LEU A 20 14.36 -4.74 -4.81
C LEU A 20 13.32 -4.55 -5.92
N LEU A 21 12.66 -3.40 -5.97
CA LEU A 21 11.66 -3.08 -6.99
C LEU A 21 12.30 -2.90 -8.37
N LYS A 22 13.44 -2.20 -8.41
CA LYS A 22 14.21 -2.01 -9.64
C LYS A 22 14.69 -3.34 -10.20
N GLN A 23 15.11 -4.29 -9.36
CA GLN A 23 15.49 -5.63 -9.78
C GLN A 23 14.36 -6.33 -10.56
N GLY A 24 13.12 -6.26 -10.07
CA GLY A 24 11.98 -6.88 -10.75
C GLY A 24 11.69 -6.26 -12.13
N MET A 25 11.86 -4.94 -12.24
CA MET A 25 11.71 -4.22 -13.52
C MET A 25 12.83 -4.58 -14.50
N THR A 26 14.10 -4.54 -14.06
CA THR A 26 15.25 -4.85 -14.94
C THR A 26 15.30 -6.31 -15.38
N SER A 27 14.76 -7.21 -14.57
CA SER A 27 14.69 -8.64 -14.89
C SER A 27 13.50 -9.00 -15.79
N GLY A 28 12.62 -8.03 -16.08
CA GLY A 28 11.42 -8.23 -16.89
C GLY A 28 10.33 -9.06 -16.21
N TRP A 29 10.33 -9.13 -14.87
CA TRP A 29 9.34 -9.89 -14.10
C TRP A 29 8.01 -9.16 -13.96
N TYR A 30 8.08 -7.82 -13.95
CA TYR A 30 6.96 -6.94 -13.73
C TYR A 30 6.87 -5.89 -14.84
N ASP A 31 5.70 -5.84 -15.48
CA ASP A 31 5.30 -4.81 -16.45
C ASP A 31 4.11 -4.03 -15.88
N PRO A 32 4.28 -2.74 -15.53
CA PRO A 32 3.20 -1.91 -14.99
C PRO A 32 2.07 -1.65 -15.99
N ASN A 33 2.32 -1.82 -17.30
CA ASN A 33 1.30 -1.65 -18.34
C ASN A 33 0.42 -2.89 -18.50
N ASN A 34 0.77 -4.00 -17.84
CA ASN A 34 -0.02 -5.22 -17.86
C ASN A 34 -0.95 -5.26 -16.63
N THR A 35 -2.26 -5.13 -16.86
CA THR A 35 -3.27 -5.08 -15.79
C THR A 35 -3.18 -6.26 -14.82
N LEU A 36 -3.00 -7.49 -15.29
CA LEU A 36 -2.89 -8.65 -14.41
C LEU A 36 -1.65 -8.54 -13.52
N GLN A 37 -0.50 -8.18 -14.10
CA GLN A 37 0.73 -8.03 -13.36
C GLN A 37 0.63 -6.90 -12.32
N LEU A 38 0.01 -5.77 -12.67
CA LEU A 38 -0.27 -4.66 -11.78
C LEU A 38 -1.15 -5.09 -10.60
N MET A 39 -2.23 -5.83 -10.86
CA MET A 39 -3.16 -6.27 -9.82
C MET A 39 -2.52 -7.28 -8.86
N VAL A 40 -1.81 -8.28 -9.38
CA VAL A 40 -1.07 -9.25 -8.54
C VAL A 40 0.03 -8.55 -7.75
N PHE A 41 0.71 -7.58 -8.37
CA PHE A 41 1.72 -6.78 -7.70
C PHE A 41 1.12 -6.00 -6.53
N ARG A 42 0.00 -5.29 -6.75
CA ARG A 42 -0.73 -4.57 -5.69
C ARG A 42 -1.10 -5.49 -4.55
N TRP A 43 -1.64 -6.66 -4.84
CA TRP A 43 -2.06 -7.62 -3.82
C TRP A 43 -0.90 -8.14 -2.95
N VAL A 44 0.24 -8.45 -3.55
CA VAL A 44 1.40 -8.98 -2.82
C VAL A 44 2.19 -7.89 -2.12
N PHE A 45 2.51 -6.80 -2.84
CA PHE A 45 3.47 -5.81 -2.36
C PHE A 45 2.85 -4.77 -1.42
N ILE A 46 1.60 -4.34 -1.62
CA ILE A 46 1.02 -3.26 -0.79
C ILE A 46 0.84 -3.71 0.66
N PRO A 47 0.18 -4.85 0.97
CA PRO A 47 0.03 -5.31 2.35
C PRO A 47 1.39 -5.56 3.02
N TRP A 48 2.34 -6.14 2.28
CA TRP A 48 3.69 -6.37 2.78
C TRP A 48 4.45 -5.07 3.08
N LEU A 49 4.37 -4.07 2.20
CA LEU A 49 4.98 -2.75 2.43
C LEU A 49 4.32 -2.04 3.61
N GLN A 50 3.00 -2.15 3.76
CA GLN A 50 2.27 -1.62 4.91
C GLN A 50 2.75 -2.27 6.22
N GLU A 51 2.92 -3.59 6.26
CA GLU A 51 3.46 -4.31 7.42
C GLU A 51 4.89 -3.86 7.75
N GLU A 52 5.76 -3.72 6.75
CA GLU A 52 7.13 -3.21 6.95
C GLU A 52 7.15 -1.76 7.48
N LEU A 53 6.23 -0.91 7.01
CA LEU A 53 6.06 0.46 7.52
C LEU A 53 5.55 0.48 8.97
N ASN A 54 4.57 -0.38 9.31
CA ASN A 54 4.07 -0.53 10.67
C ASN A 54 5.16 -1.04 11.62
N ASN A 55 5.99 -1.99 11.16
CA ASN A 55 7.17 -2.47 11.88
C ASN A 55 8.19 -1.35 12.09
N TYR A 56 8.42 -0.51 11.08
CA TYR A 56 9.30 0.65 11.19
C TYR A 56 8.77 1.69 12.21
N GLN A 57 7.47 2.01 12.16
CA GLN A 57 6.81 2.88 13.14
C GLN A 57 6.97 2.33 14.56
N THR A 58 6.75 1.03 14.75
CA THR A 58 6.90 0.36 16.05
C THR A 58 8.32 0.50 16.60
N ARG A 59 9.34 0.32 15.76
CA ARG A 59 10.75 0.51 16.14
C ARG A 59 11.06 1.97 16.49
N LEU A 60 10.50 2.93 15.76
CA LEU A 60 10.68 4.35 16.07
C LEU A 60 10.00 4.77 17.37
N ASN A 61 8.82 4.20 17.66
CA ASN A 61 8.08 4.50 18.88
C ASN A 61 8.75 3.90 20.12
N ASN A 62 9.32 2.69 19.99
CA ASN A 62 9.95 1.96 21.10
C ASN A 62 11.45 2.25 21.27
N THR A 63 12.12 2.93 20.33
CA THR A 63 13.53 3.32 20.52
C THR A 63 13.64 4.42 21.58
N ARG A 64 14.33 4.11 22.68
CA ARG A 64 14.58 5.03 23.80
C ARG A 64 15.36 6.25 23.31
N LYS A 65 14.67 7.37 23.09
CA LYS A 65 15.28 8.67 22.77
C LYS A 65 15.30 9.55 24.01
N ARG A 66 16.28 10.47 24.08
CA ARG A 66 16.41 11.49 25.14
C ARG A 66 15.06 12.17 25.35
N HIS A 67 14.72 12.47 26.61
CA HIS A 67 13.46 13.10 27.00
C HIS A 67 13.25 14.39 26.19
N ASP A 68 12.27 14.35 25.28
CA ASP A 68 11.84 15.49 24.48
C ASP A 68 10.39 15.82 24.87
N ARG A 69 10.19 17.01 25.42
CA ARG A 69 8.91 17.47 25.97
C ARG A 69 7.90 17.81 24.87
N ASN A 70 8.34 17.97 23.62
CA ASN A 70 7.50 18.36 22.49
C ASN A 70 7.12 17.16 21.59
N LYS A 71 7.32 15.92 22.06
CA LYS A 71 7.07 14.73 21.26
C LYS A 71 5.57 14.48 21.11
N VAL A 72 5.02 14.79 19.94
CA VAL A 72 3.69 14.35 19.52
C VAL A 72 3.75 12.86 19.18
N MET A 73 3.07 12.02 19.96
CA MET A 73 2.88 10.62 19.63
C MET A 73 1.70 10.48 18.67
N VAL A 74 1.94 9.92 17.50
CA VAL A 74 0.87 9.50 16.61
C VAL A 74 0.37 8.14 17.08
N THR A 75 -0.77 8.13 17.75
CA THR A 75 -1.43 6.90 18.20
C THR A 75 -2.27 6.32 17.05
N PRO A 76 -2.45 4.99 16.99
CA PRO A 76 -3.35 4.37 16.02
C PRO A 76 -4.76 4.98 16.07
N ALA A 77 -5.29 5.20 17.27
CA ALA A 77 -6.59 5.83 17.47
C ALA A 77 -6.72 7.25 16.87
N ALA A 78 -5.63 8.03 16.82
CA ALA A 78 -5.64 9.34 16.19
C ALA A 78 -5.67 9.24 14.65
N ILE A 79 -5.06 8.20 14.08
CA ILE A 79 -5.13 7.91 12.65
C ILE A 79 -6.52 7.40 12.29
N ASP A 80 -7.06 6.46 13.08
CA ASP A 80 -8.41 5.91 12.87
C ASP A 80 -9.47 7.01 12.93
N HIS A 81 -9.34 7.94 13.89
CA HIS A 81 -10.24 9.09 13.97
C HIS A 81 -10.18 9.99 12.74
N VAL A 82 -8.98 10.25 12.19
CA VAL A 82 -8.83 11.01 10.94
C VAL A 82 -9.41 10.22 9.76
N HIS A 83 -9.22 8.90 9.72
CA HIS A 83 -9.83 8.06 8.70
C HIS A 83 -11.35 8.18 8.75
N GLU A 84 -11.98 7.99 9.91
CA GLU A 84 -13.43 8.13 10.08
C GLU A 84 -13.96 9.53 9.71
N LEU A 85 -13.18 10.58 9.97
CA LEU A 85 -13.60 11.97 9.73
C LEU A 85 -13.47 12.38 8.26
N TYR A 86 -12.50 11.85 7.52
CA TYR A 86 -12.13 12.33 6.19
C TYR A 86 -12.27 11.30 5.07
N ILE A 87 -12.29 10.00 5.40
CA ILE A 87 -12.37 8.94 4.42
C ILE A 87 -13.45 7.94 4.84
N ASN A 88 -14.55 7.89 4.08
CA ASN A 88 -15.55 6.87 4.31
C ASN A 88 -14.87 5.48 4.29
N PRO A 89 -14.92 4.68 5.38
CA PRO A 89 -14.24 3.39 5.44
C PRO A 89 -14.80 2.37 4.43
N THR A 90 -16.00 2.62 3.86
CA THR A 90 -16.57 1.82 2.77
C THR A 90 -16.24 2.36 1.38
N HIS A 91 -15.37 3.36 1.27
CA HIS A 91 -15.03 3.95 -0.03
C HIS A 91 -14.23 2.96 -0.88
N THR A 92 -14.66 2.80 -2.13
CA THR A 92 -14.01 1.98 -3.17
C THR A 92 -12.55 2.37 -3.46
N VAL A 93 -12.04 3.48 -2.91
CA VAL A 93 -10.63 3.87 -3.04
C VAL A 93 -9.73 2.87 -2.32
N PHE A 94 -10.28 2.18 -1.32
CA PHE A 94 -9.61 1.12 -0.58
C PHE A 94 -9.76 -0.26 -1.24
N ASP A 95 -10.65 -0.41 -2.23
CA ASP A 95 -10.75 -1.62 -3.03
C ASP A 95 -9.57 -1.66 -4.01
N LEU A 96 -8.42 -2.11 -3.52
CA LEU A 96 -7.18 -2.28 -4.29
C LEU A 96 -7.38 -3.18 -5.53
N LEU A 97 -8.42 -4.03 -5.49
CA LEU A 97 -8.77 -5.02 -6.51
C LEU A 97 -10.29 -5.21 -6.58
N PRO A 98 -10.84 -5.53 -7.77
CA PRO A 98 -12.19 -6.08 -7.87
C PRO A 98 -12.31 -7.34 -6.99
N SER A 99 -13.39 -7.43 -6.21
CA SER A 99 -13.57 -8.50 -5.22
C SER A 99 -13.47 -9.92 -5.81
N SER A 100 -13.92 -10.09 -7.06
CA SER A 100 -13.81 -11.37 -7.79
C SER A 100 -12.36 -11.78 -8.05
N LEU A 101 -11.50 -10.84 -8.41
CA LEU A 101 -10.07 -11.09 -8.62
C LEU A 101 -9.36 -11.34 -7.29
N GLY A 102 -9.69 -10.56 -6.24
CA GLY A 102 -9.13 -10.75 -4.91
C GLY A 102 -9.37 -12.15 -4.34
N MET A 103 -10.61 -12.67 -4.42
CA MET A 103 -10.93 -14.04 -4.01
C MET A 103 -10.14 -15.09 -4.80
N PHE A 104 -9.89 -14.84 -6.08
CA PHE A 104 -9.16 -15.78 -6.92
C PHE A 104 -7.67 -15.81 -6.61
N ILE A 105 -7.07 -14.65 -6.30
CA ILE A 105 -5.68 -14.57 -5.83
C ILE A 105 -5.54 -15.27 -4.48
N GLU A 106 -6.49 -15.08 -3.55
CA GLU A 106 -6.53 -15.81 -2.27
C GLU A 106 -6.54 -17.33 -2.47
N LEU A 107 -7.38 -17.84 -3.38
CA LEU A 107 -7.42 -19.27 -3.69
C LEU A 107 -6.08 -19.80 -4.23
N CYS A 108 -5.42 -19.02 -5.10
CA CYS A 108 -4.09 -19.39 -5.61
C CYS A 108 -3.03 -19.35 -4.50
N TYR A 109 -3.14 -18.41 -3.57
CA TYR A 109 -2.24 -18.28 -2.44
C TYR A 109 -2.41 -19.41 -1.41
N ASP A 110 -3.64 -19.88 -1.21
CA ASP A 110 -3.94 -21.09 -0.46
C ASP A 110 -3.28 -22.33 -1.07
N GLN A 111 -3.31 -22.47 -2.40
CA GLN A 111 -2.66 -23.58 -3.10
C GLN A 111 -1.13 -23.56 -2.94
N LEU A 112 -0.53 -22.38 -2.78
CA LEU A 112 0.90 -22.23 -2.48
C LEU A 112 1.25 -22.54 -1.02
N GLY A 113 0.26 -22.80 -0.16
CA GLY A 113 0.47 -23.08 1.26
C GLY A 113 0.70 -21.83 2.12
N ARG A 114 0.23 -20.66 1.67
CA ARG A 114 0.35 -19.36 2.36
C ARG A 114 1.80 -19.02 2.81
N PRO A 115 2.77 -19.00 1.88
CA PRO A 115 4.16 -18.71 2.22
C PRO A 115 4.32 -17.28 2.75
N SER A 116 5.09 -17.08 3.83
CA SER A 116 5.32 -15.73 4.38
C SER A 116 6.02 -14.80 3.39
N VAL A 117 5.44 -13.62 3.17
CA VAL A 117 5.98 -12.58 2.29
C VAL A 117 7.07 -11.78 3.01
N ASN A 118 8.29 -11.82 2.49
CA ASN A 118 9.42 -11.06 2.98
C ASN A 118 10.33 -10.61 1.81
N ARG A 119 11.37 -9.83 2.09
CA ARG A 119 12.26 -9.27 1.06
C ARG A 119 12.88 -10.30 0.11
N HIS A 120 13.08 -11.54 0.57
CA HIS A 120 13.71 -12.60 -0.22
C HIS A 120 12.68 -13.51 -0.90
N SER A 121 11.42 -13.53 -0.43
CA SER A 121 10.36 -14.37 -0.97
C SER A 121 9.33 -13.61 -1.80
N VAL A 122 9.21 -12.29 -1.65
CA VAL A 122 8.13 -11.48 -2.24
C VAL A 122 8.06 -11.60 -3.76
N TRP A 123 9.20 -11.58 -4.45
CA TRP A 123 9.25 -11.77 -5.89
C TRP A 123 8.93 -13.21 -6.31
N THR A 124 9.39 -14.20 -5.55
CA THR A 124 9.09 -15.61 -5.82
C THR A 124 7.59 -15.89 -5.69
N ILE A 125 6.99 -15.43 -4.59
CA ILE A 125 5.55 -15.56 -4.34
C ILE A 125 4.75 -14.82 -5.43
N TYR A 126 5.18 -13.62 -5.80
CA TYR A 126 4.57 -12.88 -6.91
C TYR A 126 4.60 -13.66 -8.23
N LEU A 127 5.75 -14.23 -8.60
CA LEU A 127 5.92 -15.00 -9.83
C LEU A 127 5.12 -16.31 -9.81
N ASP A 128 5.08 -17.00 -8.67
CA ASP A 128 4.34 -18.24 -8.49
C ASP A 128 2.83 -18.00 -8.61
N LEU A 129 2.31 -16.97 -7.94
CA LEU A 129 0.93 -16.54 -8.07
C LEU A 129 0.60 -16.15 -9.52
N LEU A 130 1.45 -15.34 -10.15
CA LEU A 130 1.26 -14.94 -11.53
C LEU A 130 1.25 -16.14 -12.49
N GLY A 131 2.09 -17.15 -12.23
CA GLY A 131 2.13 -18.41 -12.96
C GLY A 131 0.84 -19.22 -12.82
N LEU A 132 0.33 -19.37 -11.59
CA LEU A 132 -0.95 -20.05 -11.33
C LEU A 132 -2.12 -19.33 -12.00
N LEU A 133 -2.17 -18.02 -11.85
CA LEU A 133 -3.19 -17.17 -12.45
C LEU A 133 -3.18 -17.28 -13.99
N ARG A 134 -2.02 -17.16 -14.64
CA ARG A 134 -1.91 -17.30 -16.11
C ARG A 134 -2.37 -18.65 -16.63
N ARG A 135 -2.28 -19.71 -15.84
CA ARG A 135 -2.75 -21.05 -16.21
C ARG A 135 -4.27 -21.19 -16.13
N CYS A 136 -4.95 -20.28 -15.44
CA CYS A 136 -6.40 -20.27 -15.34
C CYS A 136 -7.01 -19.46 -16.49
N ALA A 137 -7.75 -20.15 -17.36
CA ALA A 137 -8.34 -19.59 -18.57
C ALA A 137 -9.44 -18.52 -18.32
N GLU A 138 -9.88 -18.31 -17.07
CA GLU A 138 -11.00 -17.43 -16.72
C GLU A 138 -10.61 -15.97 -16.43
N ILE A 139 -9.33 -15.60 -16.53
CA ILE A 139 -8.86 -14.25 -16.18
C ILE A 139 -9.28 -13.19 -17.20
N SER A 140 -9.42 -13.56 -18.47
CA SER A 140 -9.73 -12.63 -19.57
C SER A 140 -11.05 -11.85 -19.39
N PRO A 141 -12.18 -12.47 -19.01
CA PRO A 141 -13.42 -11.73 -18.72
C PRO A 141 -13.34 -10.86 -17.46
N ILE A 142 -12.62 -11.30 -16.41
CA ILE A 142 -12.46 -10.53 -15.16
C ILE A 142 -11.63 -9.25 -15.38
N LEU A 143 -10.56 -9.34 -16.17
CA LEU A 143 -9.72 -8.19 -16.51
C LEU A 143 -10.42 -7.18 -17.42
N LYS A 144 -11.40 -7.60 -18.23
CA LYS A 144 -12.19 -6.69 -19.08
C LYS A 144 -13.24 -5.90 -18.31
N ALA A 145 -13.69 -6.41 -17.16
CA ALA A 145 -14.61 -5.71 -16.27
C ALA A 145 -13.90 -4.74 -15.32
N ALA A 146 -12.61 -4.95 -15.08
CA ALA A 146 -11.77 -4.09 -14.27
C ALA A 146 -11.16 -3.00 -15.14
N ASP A 147 -11.71 -1.78 -15.12
CA ASP A 147 -11.16 -0.66 -15.86
C ASP A 147 -9.72 -0.38 -15.36
N PRO A 148 -8.67 -0.54 -16.19
CA PRO A 148 -7.29 -0.29 -15.77
C PRO A 148 -7.02 1.21 -15.55
N HIS A 149 -7.88 2.07 -16.11
CA HIS A 149 -7.85 3.52 -16.00
C HIS A 149 -8.76 4.02 -14.87
N VAL A 150 -8.58 3.53 -13.64
CA VAL A 150 -8.78 4.45 -12.50
C VAL A 150 -7.63 5.43 -12.58
N THR A 151 -7.76 6.41 -13.48
CA THR A 151 -7.01 7.63 -13.37
C THR A 151 -7.40 8.19 -12.00
N ILE A 152 -6.41 8.47 -11.15
CA ILE A 152 -6.62 9.24 -9.92
C ILE A 152 -6.98 10.72 -10.28
N ASP A 153 -7.23 10.98 -11.56
CA ASP A 153 -7.39 12.30 -12.19
C ASP A 153 -8.84 12.56 -12.63
N ASP A 154 -9.73 11.55 -12.55
CA ASP A 154 -11.17 11.81 -12.60
C ASP A 154 -11.59 12.43 -11.26
N GLU A 155 -11.45 13.75 -11.21
CA GLU A 155 -12.07 14.71 -10.29
C GLU A 155 -13.03 14.04 -9.30
N LEU A 156 -12.46 13.51 -8.21
CA LEU A 156 -13.24 12.84 -7.17
C LEU A 156 -14.22 13.89 -6.64
N PRO A 157 -15.55 13.71 -6.77
CA PRO A 157 -16.48 14.70 -6.26
C PRO A 157 -16.21 14.84 -4.76
N LEU A 158 -15.87 16.07 -4.33
CA LEU A 158 -15.58 16.38 -2.94
C LEU A 158 -16.69 15.79 -2.06
N LEU A 159 -16.30 14.94 -1.10
CA LEU A 159 -17.25 14.30 -0.20
C LEU A 159 -18.06 15.41 0.50
N PRO A 160 -19.41 15.39 0.39
CA PRO A 160 -20.23 16.41 1.03
C PRO A 160 -20.06 16.32 2.55
N GLY A 161 -19.62 17.40 3.19
CA GLY A 161 -19.46 17.49 4.64
C GLY A 161 -18.02 17.48 5.18
N LEU A 162 -17.00 17.51 4.32
CA LEU A 162 -15.61 17.71 4.75
C LEU A 162 -15.45 19.08 5.44
N GLN A 163 -15.14 19.09 6.74
CA GLN A 163 -14.70 20.30 7.43
C GLN A 163 -13.25 20.58 7.03
N GLU A 164 -12.97 21.82 6.59
CA GLU A 164 -11.59 22.26 6.41
C GLU A 164 -10.83 22.14 7.73
N LEU A 165 -9.65 21.53 7.67
CA LEU A 165 -8.73 21.49 8.80
C LEU A 165 -8.49 22.93 9.27
N PRO A 166 -8.71 23.28 10.55
CA PRO A 166 -8.35 24.59 11.06
C PRO A 166 -6.82 24.67 11.10
N LEU A 167 -6.24 25.12 9.99
CA LEU A 167 -4.86 25.59 9.95
C LEU A 167 -4.85 26.82 10.84
N ASN A 168 -4.33 26.65 12.04
CA ASN A 168 -4.18 27.75 12.98
C ASN A 168 -3.16 28.71 12.39
N GLU A 169 -3.63 29.69 11.61
CA GLU A 169 -2.91 30.90 11.24
C GLU A 169 -2.72 31.74 12.51
N MET A 170 -1.81 31.27 13.36
CA MET A 170 -1.26 32.08 14.43
C MET A 170 0.23 32.21 14.16
N ASP A 171 0.56 33.16 13.29
CA ASP A 171 1.73 34.03 13.44
C ASP A 171 1.67 35.15 12.40
N THR A 172 0.84 36.16 12.69
CA THR A 172 1.11 37.55 12.26
C THR A 172 0.52 38.50 13.31
N HIS A 173 1.34 38.89 14.29
CA HIS A 173 1.65 40.29 14.60
C HIS A 173 2.75 40.42 15.64
#